data_AF-A0A7K9RH90-F1
#
_entry.id   AF-A0A7K9RH90-F1
#
_cell.length_a   1.000
_cell.length_b   1.000
_cell.length_c   1.000
_cell.angle_alpha   90.00
_cell.angle_beta   90.00
_cell.angle_gamma   90.00
#
_symmetry.space_group_name_H-M   'P 1'
#
loop_
_entity.id
_entity.type
_entity.pdbx_description
1 polymer ?
#
loop_
_entity_poly.entity_id
_entity_poly.type
_entity_poly.pdbx_seq_one_letter_code
_entity_poly.pdbx_strand_id
1 'polypeptide(L)' 'EKAKRFFQEFYRDGPDGRKEFPYRDQLTALARRDQVALWVALDDVAEDDPELAEAVVDNARRYTRVFSDALHELLP' A
#
# COMPACT_ATOMS: atom_id res chain seq x y z
N GLU A 1 -0.51 -7.90 -9.49
CA GLU A 1 -0.03 -6.71 -10.24
C GLU A 1 -0.53 -5.37 -9.68
N LYS A 2 -1.82 -4.99 -9.75
CA LYS A 2 -2.29 -3.67 -9.26
C LYS A 2 -1.85 -3.33 -7.82
N ALA A 3 -2.05 -4.25 -6.87
CA ALA A 3 -1.65 -4.03 -5.47
C ALA A 3 -0.13 -3.86 -5.29
N LYS A 4 0.69 -4.62 -6.04
CA LYS A 4 2.16 -4.48 -5.99
C LYS A 4 2.60 -3.12 -6.53
N ARG A 5 2.01 -2.69 -7.64
CA ARG A 5 2.24 -1.36 -8.22
C ARG A 5 1.90 -0.26 -7.22
N PHE A 6 0.72 -0.33 -6.59
CA PHE A 6 0.31 0.63 -5.56
C PHE A 6 1.37 0.76 -4.44
N PHE A 7 1.83 -0.36 -3.88
CA PHE A 7 2.83 -0.31 -2.80
C PHE A 7 4.21 0.24 -3.24
N GLN A 8 4.54 0.19 -4.53
CA GLN A 8 5.84 0.62 -5.06
C GLN A 8 5.82 2.05 -5.62
N GLU A 9 4.71 2.47 -6.22
CA GLU A 9 4.63 3.69 -7.04
C GLU A 9 3.81 4.81 -6.39
N PHE A 10 2.92 4.50 -5.43
CA PHE A 10 2.11 5.53 -4.78
C PHE A 10 3.00 6.52 -4.03
N TYR A 11 2.77 7.81 -4.30
CA TYR A 11 3.45 8.90 -3.64
C TYR A 11 2.46 10.00 -3.28
N ARG A 12 2.80 10.78 -2.25
CA ARG A 12 2.14 12.04 -1.93
C ARG A 12 3.12 13.19 -2.15
N ASP A 13 2.59 14.36 -2.47
CA ASP A 13 3.39 15.58 -2.46
C ASP A 13 3.64 16.00 -1.00
N GLY A 14 4.89 15.84 -0.58
CA GLY A 14 5.34 16.28 0.74
C GLY A 14 5.37 17.80 0.85
N PRO A 15 5.38 18.35 2.08
CA PRO A 15 5.31 19.78 2.34
C PRO A 15 6.45 20.59 1.70
N ASP A 16 7.59 19.96 1.43
CA ASP A 16 8.76 20.56 0.79
C ASP A 16 8.75 20.45 -0.76
N GLY A 17 7.63 20.02 -1.36
CA GLY A 17 7.52 19.73 -2.79
C GLY A 17 8.29 18.47 -3.23
N ARG A 18 8.66 17.62 -2.27
CA ARG A 18 9.31 16.32 -2.53
C ARG A 18 8.28 15.21 -2.51
N LYS A 19 8.47 14.20 -3.36
CA LYS A 19 7.64 13.00 -3.36
C LYS A 19 7.93 12.17 -2.12
N GLU A 20 6.89 11.86 -1.36
CA GLU A 20 6.93 10.94 -0.22
C GLU A 20 6.31 9.61 -0.64
N PHE A 21 6.97 8.49 -0.32
CA PHE A 21 6.52 7.14 -0.70
C PHE A 21 6.11 6.37 0.57
N PRO A 22 4.95 6.68 1.18
CA PRO A 22 4.61 6.19 2.52
C PRO A 22 4.57 4.66 2.60
N TYR A 23 4.15 3.99 1.53
CA TYR A 23 4.08 2.52 1.50
C TYR A 23 5.44 1.87 1.29
N ARG A 24 6.34 2.51 0.54
CA ARG A 24 7.72 2.04 0.36
C ARG A 24 8.53 2.14 1.64
N ASP A 25 8.30 3.19 2.41
CA ASP A 25 8.95 3.37 3.71
C ASP A 25 8.47 2.31 4.70
N GLN A 26 7.16 2.04 4.75
CA GLN A 26 6.61 0.93 5.55
C GLN A 26 7.14 -0.45 5.11
N LEU A 27 7.23 -0.72 3.81
CA LEU A 27 7.85 -1.95 3.28
C LEU A 27 9.29 -2.11 3.75
N THR A 28 10.06 -1.02 3.73
CA THR A 28 11.46 -1.02 4.20
C THR A 28 11.54 -1.31 5.70
N ALA A 29 10.65 -0.73 6.50
CA ALA A 29 10.58 -0.98 7.94
C ALA A 29 10.17 -2.43 8.26
N LEU A 30 9.24 -3.01 7.49
CA LEU A 30 8.83 -4.41 7.62
C LEU A 30 9.98 -5.36 7.27
N ALA A 31 10.72 -5.10 6.18
CA ALA A 31 11.88 -5.89 5.78
C ALA A 31 12.99 -5.89 6.86
N ARG A 32 13.16 -4.77 7.57
CA ARG A 32 14.11 -4.64 8.68
C ARG A 32 13.62 -5.24 10.00
N ARG A 33 12.34 -5.65 10.06
CA ARG A 33 11.65 -6.08 11.29
C ARG A 33 11.53 -4.96 12.35
N ASP A 34 11.58 -3.70 11.92
CA ASP A 34 11.33 -2.53 12.77
C ASP A 34 9.82 -2.27 12.92
N GLN A 35 9.02 -2.74 11.96
CA GLN A 35 7.56 -2.65 11.91
C GLN A 35 6.96 -4.05 11.79
N VAL A 36 5.77 -4.27 12.37
CA VAL A 36 5.10 -5.59 12.39
C VAL A 36 3.79 -5.64 11.62
N ALA A 37 3.26 -4.49 11.20
CA ALA A 37 2.00 -4.36 10.47
C ALA A 37 2.09 -3.21 9.48
N LEU A 38 1.56 -3.37 8.27
CA LEU A 38 1.43 -2.30 7.28
C LEU A 38 0.01 -1.72 7.34
N TRP A 39 -0.11 -0.40 7.40
CA TRP A 39 -1.40 0.29 7.36
C TRP A 39 -1.62 0.91 6.00
N VAL A 40 -2.72 0.51 5.33
CA VAL A 40 -3.16 1.08 4.05
C VAL A 40 -4.34 2.00 4.29
N ALA A 41 -4.19 3.27 3.93
CA ALA A 41 -5.31 4.21 3.96
C ALA A 41 -6.19 3.98 2.73
N LEU A 42 -7.49 3.81 2.92
CA LEU A 42 -8.42 3.67 1.79
C LEU A 42 -8.49 4.94 0.94
N ASP A 43 -8.26 6.11 1.54
CA ASP A 43 -8.20 7.38 0.81
C ASP A 43 -7.06 7.38 -0.22
N ASP A 44 -5.90 6.79 0.11
CA ASP A 44 -4.77 6.65 -0.83
C ASP A 44 -5.08 5.66 -1.95
N VAL A 45 -5.75 4.56 -1.60
CA VAL A 45 -6.20 3.59 -2.60
C VAL A 45 -7.20 4.25 -3.55
N ALA A 46 -8.09 5.10 -3.03
CA ALA A 46 -9.06 5.83 -3.83
C ALA A 46 -8.41 6.91 -4.71
N GLU A 47 -7.31 7.52 -4.26
CA GLU A 47 -6.52 8.47 -5.05
C GLU A 47 -5.81 7.77 -6.23
N ASP A 48 -5.29 6.55 -6.04
CA ASP A 48 -4.67 5.75 -7.12
C ASP A 48 -5.70 5.09 -8.04
N ASP A 49 -6.72 4.45 -7.47
CA ASP A 49 -7.73 3.64 -8.17
C ASP A 49 -9.05 3.61 -7.35
N PRO A 50 -10.00 4.54 -7.63
CA PRO A 50 -11.29 4.61 -6.95
C PRO A 50 -12.09 3.30 -6.99
N GLU A 51 -12.05 2.58 -8.12
CA GLU A 51 -12.77 1.30 -8.27
C GLU A 51 -12.18 0.22 -7.36
N LEU A 52 -10.85 0.23 -7.19
CA LEU A 52 -10.19 -0.67 -6.24
C LEU A 52 -10.59 -0.35 -4.81
N ALA A 53 -10.68 0.92 -4.43
CA ALA A 53 -11.09 1.33 -3.10
C ALA A 53 -12.53 0.86 -2.78
N GLU A 54 -13.47 1.07 -3.71
CA GLU A 54 -14.85 0.57 -3.57
C GLU A 54 -14.87 -0.97 -3.44
N ALA A 55 -14.12 -1.67 -4.28
CA ALA A 55 -14.07 -3.13 -4.23
C ALA A 55 -13.47 -3.67 -2.91
N VAL A 56 -12.51 -2.95 -2.32
CA VAL A 56 -11.95 -3.26 -1.00
C VAL A 56 -13.01 -3.07 0.09
N VAL A 57 -13.80 -2.00 0.04
CA VAL A 57 -14.91 -1.76 0.97
C VAL A 57 -15.96 -2.87 0.87
N ASP A 58 -16.34 -3.25 -0.35
CA ASP A 58 -17.34 -4.29 -0.61
C ASP A 58 -16.88 -5.70 -0.19
N ASN A 59 -15.57 -5.96 -0.19
CA ASN A 59 -15.03 -7.27 0.18
C ASN A 59 -13.67 -7.20 0.89
N ALA A 60 -13.66 -6.60 2.08
CA ALA A 60 -12.44 -6.43 2.87
C ALA A 60 -11.68 -7.75 3.07
N ARG A 61 -12.38 -8.86 3.37
CA ARG A 61 -11.75 -10.17 3.62
C ARG A 61 -10.92 -10.66 2.43
N ARG A 62 -11.44 -10.54 1.21
CA ARG A 62 -10.72 -10.96 0.00
C ARG A 62 -9.54 -10.05 -0.25
N TYR A 63 -9.74 -8.74 -0.19
CA TYR A 63 -8.71 -7.77 -0.54
C TYR A 63 -7.58 -7.70 0.49
N THR A 64 -7.85 -7.96 1.78
CA THR A 64 -6.79 -8.18 2.78
C THR A 64 -5.86 -9.31 2.37
N ARG A 65 -6.40 -10.43 1.86
CA ARG A 65 -5.58 -11.55 1.39
C ARG A 65 -4.79 -11.18 0.15
N VAL A 66 -5.42 -10.54 -0.84
CA VAL A 66 -4.75 -10.07 -2.07
C VAL A 66 -3.59 -9.13 -1.75
N PHE A 67 -3.78 -8.20 -0.80
CA PHE A 67 -2.74 -7.27 -0.39
C PHE A 67 -1.63 -7.99 0.39
N SER A 68 -1.99 -8.94 1.26
CA SER A 68 -1.01 -9.75 2.00
C SER A 68 -0.14 -10.60 1.07
N ASP A 69 -0.74 -11.24 0.07
CA ASP A 69 -0.02 -12.03 -0.94
C ASP A 69 0.92 -11.12 -1.75
N ALA A 70 0.46 -9.93 -2.14
CA ALA A 70 1.28 -8.93 -2.82
C ALA A 70 2.47 -8.45 -1.95
N LEU A 71 2.25 -8.20 -0.66
CA LEU A 71 3.30 -7.81 0.29
C LEU A 71 4.31 -8.94 0.48
N HIS A 72 3.85 -10.19 0.58
CA HIS A 72 4.72 -11.35 0.74
C HIS A 72 5.67 -11.53 -0.45
N GLU A 73 5.22 -11.25 -1.67
CA GLU A 73 6.07 -11.27 -2.86
C GLU A 73 7.08 -10.10 -2.92
N LEU A 74 6.77 -8.98 -2.26
CA LEU A 74 7.63 -7.78 -2.25
C LEU A 74 8.71 -7.82 -1.17
N LEU A 75 8.51 -8.59 -0.10
CA LEU A 75 9.48 -8.74 0.98
C LEU A 75 10.43 -9.92 0.67
N PRO A 76 11.76 -9.70 0.75
CA PRO A 76 12.75 -10.76 0.55
C PRO A 76 12.86 -11.74 1.72
#